data_AF-A0A7R8X644-F1
#
_entry.id   AF-A0A7R8X644-F1
#
_cell.length_a   1.000
_cell.length_b   1.000
_cell.length_c   1.000
_cell.angle_alpha   90.00
_cell.angle_beta   90.00
_cell.angle_gamma   90.00
#
_symmetry.space_group_name_H-M   'P 1'
#
loop_
_entity.id
_entity.type
_entity.pdbx_description
1 polymer ?
#
loop_
_entity_poly.entity_id
_entity_poly.type
_entity_poly.pdbx_seq_one_letter_code
_entity_poly.pdbx_strand_id
1 'polypeptide(L)'
;MWPTSGDTGSAAIHCVRKMVNADIIVLYSKGRCTQDQELQMSTVQSPNVHVFAAEGTSDDLDEITIAVKSDIAFAEEHGLMIFNSANIGRILAQVPMYFYTYYRFCSIDIMKPLEVIVPTGGCLCITGTIAAKMGLPIKIVACTNKNDVVTRCIKNAEFSQESQVHHTYALAMDIQRPARL
;
A
#
# COMPACT_ATOMS: atom_id res chain seq x y z
N MET A 1 -9.09 -6.49 8.98
CA MET A 1 -7.68 -6.93 9.14
C MET A 1 -6.79 -6.18 8.15
N TRP A 2 -5.56 -5.87 8.56
CA TRP A 2 -4.57 -5.11 7.79
C TRP A 2 -3.17 -5.73 7.95
N PRO A 3 -2.66 -6.48 6.96
CA PRO A 3 -1.26 -6.88 6.91
C PRO A 3 -0.39 -5.69 6.47
N THR A 4 0.77 -5.51 7.10
CA THR A 4 1.66 -4.37 6.80
C THR A 4 3.14 -4.74 6.90
N SER A 5 3.97 -4.05 6.11
CA SER A 5 5.42 -4.02 6.26
C SER A 5 5.91 -2.90 7.19
N GLY A 6 5.00 -2.08 7.72
CA GLY A 6 5.30 -0.97 8.63
C GLY A 6 4.28 0.17 8.51
N ASP A 7 4.64 1.23 7.76
CA ASP A 7 3.94 2.52 7.72
C ASP A 7 2.42 2.43 7.47
N THR A 8 1.99 1.52 6.58
CA THR A 8 0.57 1.45 6.21
C THR A 8 -0.33 1.00 7.35
N GLY A 9 0.20 0.21 8.30
CA GLY A 9 -0.52 -0.21 9.49
C GLY A 9 -0.74 0.94 10.47
N SER A 10 0.28 1.77 10.69
CA SER A 10 0.17 2.99 11.49
C SER A 10 -0.91 3.92 10.93
N ALA A 11 -0.90 4.18 9.61
CA ALA A 11 -1.93 4.98 8.95
C ALA A 11 -3.35 4.42 9.13
N ALA A 12 -3.51 3.10 9.00
CA ALA A 12 -4.79 2.42 9.18
C ALA A 12 -5.29 2.52 10.63
N ILE A 13 -4.41 2.31 11.61
CA ILE A 13 -4.72 2.46 13.04
C ILE A 13 -5.22 3.87 13.32
N HIS A 14 -4.51 4.89 12.84
CA HIS A 14 -4.90 6.29 13.07
C HIS A 14 -6.23 6.68 12.40
N CYS A 15 -6.60 6.00 11.32
CA CYS A 15 -7.91 6.16 10.69
C CYS A 15 -9.04 5.57 11.56
N VAL A 16 -8.84 4.38 12.13
CA VAL A 16 -9.91 3.60 12.79
C VAL A 16 -9.98 3.82 14.30
N ARG A 17 -8.90 4.21 14.99
CA ARG A 17 -8.84 4.29 16.48
C ARG A 17 -9.86 5.21 17.16
N LYS A 18 -10.63 6.00 16.40
CA LYS A 18 -11.71 6.87 16.94
C LYS A 18 -13.11 6.40 16.54
N MET A 19 -13.21 5.32 15.76
CA MET A 19 -14.47 4.74 15.33
C MET A 19 -15.06 3.88 16.45
N VAL A 20 -16.36 4.00 16.68
CA VAL A 20 -17.08 3.25 17.72
C VAL A 20 -17.66 1.93 17.21
N ASN A 21 -17.70 1.75 15.89
CA ASN A 21 -18.38 0.65 15.20
C ASN A 21 -17.41 -0.19 14.35
N ALA A 22 -16.10 -0.09 14.60
CA ALA A 22 -15.09 -0.81 13.86
C ALA A 22 -13.88 -1.10 14.73
N ASP A 23 -13.45 -2.36 14.71
CA ASP A 23 -12.18 -2.82 15.26
C ASP A 23 -11.16 -3.01 14.14
N ILE A 24 -9.89 -2.72 14.44
CA ILE A 24 -8.77 -2.97 13.53
C ILE A 24 -7.81 -3.99 14.12
N ILE A 25 -7.53 -5.01 13.32
CA ILE A 25 -6.48 -5.99 13.56
C ILE A 25 -5.35 -5.72 12.57
N VAL A 26 -4.17 -5.35 13.07
CA VAL A 26 -2.95 -5.12 12.29
C VAL A 26 -1.97 -6.25 12.53
N LEU A 27 -1.50 -6.86 11.44
CA LEU A 27 -0.46 -7.88 11.45
C LEU A 27 0.81 -7.28 10.84
N TYR A 28 1.92 -7.32 11.55
CA TYR A 28 3.23 -6.89 11.02
C TYR A 28 4.28 -7.98 11.17
N SER A 29 5.20 -8.02 10.21
CA SER A 29 6.29 -8.98 10.16
C SER A 29 7.33 -8.62 11.22
N LYS A 30 7.49 -9.46 12.23
CA LYS A 30 8.39 -9.22 13.35
C LYS A 30 9.83 -9.05 12.88
N GLY A 31 10.49 -7.99 13.37
CA GLY A 31 11.88 -7.67 13.00
C GLY A 31 12.09 -7.23 11.55
N ARG A 32 11.00 -6.97 10.79
CA ARG A 32 11.06 -6.53 9.39
C ARG A 32 10.51 -5.11 9.17
N CYS A 33 10.11 -4.43 10.25
CA CYS A 33 9.86 -3.00 10.27
C CYS A 33 10.90 -2.29 11.15
N THR A 34 11.06 -0.99 10.94
CA THR A 34 11.89 -0.16 11.83
C THR A 34 11.27 -0.08 13.23
N GLN A 35 12.09 0.21 14.24
CA GLN A 35 11.62 0.37 15.62
C GLN A 35 10.56 1.48 15.72
N ASP A 36 10.75 2.59 15.00
CA ASP A 36 9.80 3.71 15.00
C ASP A 36 8.44 3.28 14.43
N GLN A 37 8.43 2.53 13.32
CA GLN A 37 7.21 1.99 12.72
C GLN A 37 6.49 1.02 13.66
N GLU A 38 7.23 0.15 14.32
CA GLU A 38 6.68 -0.79 15.30
C GLU A 38 6.03 -0.04 16.48
N LEU A 39 6.73 0.97 17.02
CA LEU A 39 6.23 1.78 18.12
C LEU A 39 4.98 2.58 17.72
N GLN A 40 4.95 3.14 16.51
CA GLN A 40 3.76 3.85 16.00
C GLN A 40 2.51 2.96 15.93
N MET A 41 2.66 1.65 15.77
CA MET A 41 1.54 0.71 15.77
C MET A 41 1.22 0.21 17.19
N SER A 42 2.22 -0.32 17.88
CA SER A 42 2.07 -1.04 19.16
C SER A 42 1.77 -0.15 20.37
N THR A 43 2.08 1.15 20.32
CA THR A 43 1.89 2.06 21.46
C THR A 43 0.54 2.79 21.45
N VAL A 44 -0.31 2.54 20.45
CA VAL A 44 -1.62 3.18 20.35
C VAL A 44 -2.57 2.62 21.40
N GLN A 45 -2.92 3.45 22.38
CA GLN A 45 -3.89 3.11 23.41
C GLN A 45 -5.31 3.39 22.92
N SER A 46 -5.95 2.40 22.29
CA SER A 46 -7.36 2.44 21.91
C SER A 46 -7.97 1.04 22.05
N PRO A 47 -9.19 0.89 22.62
CA PRO A 47 -9.77 -0.42 22.87
C PRO A 47 -10.09 -1.21 21.59
N ASN A 48 -10.30 -0.52 20.47
CA ASN A 48 -10.64 -1.09 19.18
C ASN A 48 -9.42 -1.33 18.26
N VAL A 49 -8.20 -1.25 18.82
CA VAL A 49 -6.94 -1.44 18.08
C VAL A 49 -6.24 -2.67 18.61
N HIS A 50 -6.01 -3.63 17.73
CA HIS A 50 -5.32 -4.89 18.03
C HIS A 50 -4.13 -5.05 17.10
N VAL A 51 -2.93 -5.12 17.66
CA VAL A 51 -1.69 -5.19 16.89
C VAL A 51 -0.94 -6.45 17.26
N PHE A 52 -0.56 -7.24 16.26
CA PHE A 52 0.15 -8.51 16.44
C PHE A 52 1.42 -8.55 15.60
N ALA A 53 2.53 -8.88 16.25
CA ALA A 53 3.76 -9.26 15.59
C ALA A 53 3.65 -10.74 15.17
N ALA A 54 3.86 -11.01 13.89
CA ALA A 54 3.83 -12.36 13.34
C ALA A 54 5.19 -12.73 12.73
N GLU A 55 5.56 -14.00 12.86
CA GLU A 55 6.73 -14.56 12.16
C GLU A 55 6.37 -14.74 10.68
N GLY A 56 7.31 -14.46 9.78
CA GLY A 56 7.07 -14.48 8.33
C GLY A 56 7.30 -13.13 7.64
N THR A 57 7.17 -13.14 6.32
CA THR A 57 7.30 -11.98 5.41
C THR A 57 5.95 -11.28 5.24
N SER A 58 5.92 -10.08 4.63
CA SER A 58 4.64 -9.42 4.33
C SER A 58 3.73 -10.26 3.44
N ASP A 59 4.31 -11.01 2.49
CA ASP A 59 3.54 -11.88 1.60
C ASP A 59 2.89 -13.04 2.38
N ASP A 60 3.60 -13.60 3.37
CA ASP A 60 3.05 -14.64 4.26
C ASP A 60 1.85 -14.10 5.08
N LEU A 61 1.91 -12.85 5.52
CA LEU A 61 0.81 -12.21 6.24
C LEU A 61 -0.40 -11.96 5.33
N ASP A 62 -0.17 -11.57 4.07
CA ASP A 62 -1.22 -11.44 3.08
C ASP A 62 -1.93 -12.79 2.88
N GLU A 63 -1.18 -13.90 2.73
CA GLU A 63 -1.75 -15.24 2.60
C GLU A 63 -2.63 -15.64 3.81
N ILE A 64 -2.16 -15.37 5.03
CA ILE A 64 -2.95 -15.60 6.26
C ILE A 64 -4.25 -14.81 6.21
N THR A 65 -4.20 -13.52 5.87
CA THR A 65 -5.42 -12.71 5.82
C THR A 65 -6.38 -13.23 4.75
N ILE A 66 -5.89 -13.58 3.56
CA ILE A 66 -6.70 -14.18 2.48
C ILE A 66 -7.36 -15.47 2.95
N ALA A 67 -6.63 -16.34 3.65
CA ALA A 67 -7.19 -17.58 4.20
C ALA A 67 -8.35 -17.30 5.17
N VAL A 68 -8.18 -16.37 6.11
CA VAL A 68 -9.24 -15.98 7.06
C VAL A 68 -10.44 -15.39 6.34
N LYS A 69 -10.25 -14.59 5.29
CA LYS A 69 -11.36 -14.02 4.51
C LYS A 69 -12.06 -15.04 3.62
N SER A 70 -11.38 -16.14 3.28
CA SER A 70 -11.95 -17.23 2.49
C SER A 70 -12.90 -18.11 3.30
N ASP A 71 -12.84 -18.06 4.63
CA ASP A 71 -13.91 -18.57 5.49
C ASP A 71 -15.11 -17.62 5.45
N ILE A 72 -16.04 -17.90 4.56
CA ILE A 72 -17.21 -17.05 4.30
C ILE A 72 -18.10 -16.93 5.55
N ALA A 73 -18.30 -18.03 6.28
CA ALA A 73 -19.16 -18.04 7.46
C ALA A 73 -18.57 -17.13 8.55
N PHE A 74 -17.29 -17.29 8.86
CA PHE A 74 -16.58 -16.43 9.80
C PHE A 74 -16.54 -14.96 9.34
N ALA A 75 -16.31 -14.74 8.04
CA ALA A 75 -16.21 -13.40 7.49
C ALA A 75 -17.55 -12.65 7.49
N GLU A 76 -18.67 -13.34 7.28
CA GLU A 76 -20.01 -12.77 7.34
C GLU A 76 -20.45 -12.53 8.79
N GLU A 77 -20.22 -13.50 9.69
CA GLU A 77 -20.56 -13.38 11.12
C GLU A 77 -19.91 -12.15 11.77
N HIS A 78 -18.65 -11.88 11.43
CA HIS A 78 -17.88 -10.77 12.02
C HIS A 78 -17.77 -9.54 11.12
N GLY A 79 -18.45 -9.49 9.97
CA GLY A 79 -18.34 -8.37 9.03
C GLY A 79 -16.89 -8.11 8.57
N LEU A 80 -16.10 -9.17 8.42
CA LEU A 80 -14.67 -9.08 8.20
C LEU A 80 -14.34 -8.44 6.86
N MET A 81 -13.62 -7.33 6.92
CA MET A 81 -13.02 -6.68 5.76
C MET A 81 -11.50 -6.75 5.82
N ILE A 82 -10.88 -7.00 4.67
CA ILE A 82 -9.44 -6.87 4.47
C ILE A 82 -9.19 -5.62 3.66
N PHE A 83 -8.36 -4.75 4.21
CA PHE A 83 -7.86 -3.60 3.49
C PHE A 83 -6.37 -3.82 3.26
N ASN A 84 -6.01 -4.14 2.02
CA ASN A 84 -4.63 -4.31 1.59
C ASN A 84 -4.31 -3.33 0.46
N SER A 85 -3.12 -3.47 -0.11
CA SER A 85 -2.68 -2.69 -1.27
C SER A 85 -3.58 -2.87 -2.49
N ALA A 86 -4.42 -3.92 -2.58
CA ALA A 86 -5.35 -4.21 -3.67
C ALA A 86 -6.73 -3.52 -3.56
N ASN A 87 -7.07 -2.89 -2.43
CA ASN A 87 -8.34 -2.19 -2.26
C ASN A 87 -8.51 -0.96 -3.20
N ILE A 88 -9.59 -0.93 -4.00
CA ILE A 88 -9.87 0.15 -4.97
C ILE A 88 -10.07 1.52 -4.31
N GLY A 89 -10.64 1.56 -3.10
CA GLY A 89 -10.81 2.79 -2.32
C GLY A 89 -9.46 3.46 -2.03
N ARG A 90 -8.41 2.67 -1.74
CA ARG A 90 -7.05 3.18 -1.56
C ARG A 90 -6.46 3.79 -2.83
N ILE A 91 -6.83 3.29 -4.03
CA ILE A 91 -6.41 3.91 -5.30
C ILE A 91 -7.11 5.25 -5.45
N LEU A 92 -8.44 5.23 -5.39
CA LEU A 92 -9.26 6.40 -5.68
C LEU A 92 -8.98 7.55 -4.71
N ALA A 93 -8.73 7.25 -3.43
CA ALA A 93 -8.38 8.25 -2.43
C ALA A 93 -7.05 8.99 -2.73
N GLN A 94 -6.14 8.39 -3.49
CA GLN A 94 -4.86 9.01 -3.87
C GLN A 94 -4.95 9.87 -5.13
N VAL A 95 -5.93 9.63 -6.00
CA VAL A 95 -6.09 10.38 -7.27
C VAL A 95 -6.19 11.90 -7.05
N PRO A 96 -6.98 12.42 -6.08
CA PRO A 96 -7.08 13.87 -5.85
C PRO A 96 -5.74 14.56 -5.54
N MET A 97 -4.77 13.84 -4.96
CA MET A 97 -3.45 14.39 -4.65
C MET A 97 -2.71 14.84 -5.91
N TYR A 98 -2.86 14.13 -7.03
CA TYR A 98 -2.23 14.52 -8.29
C TYR A 98 -2.82 15.81 -8.83
N PHE A 99 -4.15 15.95 -8.80
CA PHE A 99 -4.82 17.20 -9.19
C PHE A 99 -4.39 18.36 -8.30
N TYR A 100 -4.45 18.16 -6.99
CA TYR A 100 -4.00 19.17 -6.02
C TYR A 100 -2.56 19.60 -6.30
N THR A 101 -1.63 18.65 -6.40
CA THR A 101 -0.22 18.93 -6.67
C THR A 101 -0.03 19.65 -7.99
N TYR A 102 -0.69 19.19 -9.06
CA TYR A 102 -0.61 19.82 -10.38
C TYR A 102 -1.01 21.30 -10.34
N TYR A 103 -2.16 21.63 -9.74
CA TYR A 103 -2.64 23.02 -9.65
C TYR A 103 -1.83 23.89 -8.67
N ARG A 104 -0.92 23.31 -7.88
CA ARG A 104 0.05 24.07 -7.08
C ARG A 104 1.28 24.50 -7.89
N PHE A 105 1.61 23.77 -8.96
CA PHE A 105 2.78 24.05 -9.81
C PHE A 105 2.43 24.67 -11.15
N CYS A 106 1.22 24.42 -11.66
CA CYS A 106 0.74 24.94 -12.94
C CYS A 106 -0.45 25.88 -12.70
N SER A 107 -0.41 27.06 -13.32
CA SER A 107 -1.60 27.92 -13.38
C SER A 107 -2.67 27.23 -14.23
N ILE A 108 -3.94 27.40 -13.86
CA ILE A 108 -5.09 26.88 -14.62
C ILE A 108 -5.06 27.40 -16.07
N ASP A 109 -4.54 28.60 -16.28
CA ASP A 109 -4.48 29.24 -17.60
C ASP A 109 -3.39 28.65 -18.52
N ILE A 110 -2.41 27.93 -17.95
CA ILE A 110 -1.27 27.38 -18.69
C ILE A 110 -1.06 25.93 -18.26
N MET A 111 -1.84 25.04 -18.88
CA MET A 111 -1.82 23.59 -18.66
C MET A 111 -0.54 22.94 -19.24
N LYS A 112 0.60 23.13 -18.58
CA LYS A 112 1.88 22.52 -18.98
C LYS A 112 1.94 21.03 -18.58
N PRO A 113 2.46 20.15 -19.45
CA PRO A 113 2.78 18.79 -19.06
C PRO A 113 3.80 18.73 -17.91
N LEU A 114 3.56 17.88 -16.91
CA LEU A 114 4.46 17.67 -15.77
C LEU A 114 4.85 16.20 -15.65
N GLU A 115 6.14 15.92 -15.46
CA GLU A 115 6.62 14.58 -15.12
C GLU A 115 6.56 14.34 -13.61
N VAL A 116 5.84 13.31 -13.20
CA VAL A 116 5.70 12.91 -11.80
C VAL A 116 6.45 11.61 -11.58
N ILE A 117 7.49 11.66 -10.76
CA ILE A 117 8.29 10.51 -10.37
C ILE A 117 7.66 9.86 -9.14
N VAL A 118 7.29 8.60 -9.25
CA VAL A 118 6.62 7.84 -8.19
C VAL A 118 7.48 6.64 -7.80
N PRO A 119 8.13 6.67 -6.62
CA PRO A 119 8.72 5.47 -6.03
C PRO A 119 7.63 4.42 -5.82
N THR A 120 7.81 3.23 -6.40
CA THR A 120 6.77 2.20 -6.42
C THR A 120 7.35 0.83 -6.08
N GLY A 121 6.69 0.15 -5.13
CA GLY A 121 6.81 -1.28 -4.92
C GLY A 121 5.51 -1.98 -5.38
N GLY A 122 4.42 -1.79 -4.64
CA GLY A 122 3.11 -2.40 -4.91
C GLY A 122 2.28 -1.79 -6.07
N CYS A 123 2.94 -1.22 -7.08
CA CYS A 123 2.30 -0.64 -8.28
C CYS A 123 1.27 0.49 -8.01
N LEU A 124 1.43 1.27 -6.93
CA LEU A 124 0.53 2.40 -6.64
C LEU A 124 0.68 3.59 -7.60
N CYS A 125 1.71 3.60 -8.44
CA CYS A 125 1.86 4.56 -9.55
C CYS A 125 0.66 4.55 -10.52
N ILE A 126 -0.16 3.50 -10.54
CA ILE A 126 -1.42 3.45 -11.29
C ILE A 126 -2.39 4.59 -10.94
N THR A 127 -2.32 5.11 -9.71
CA THR A 127 -3.13 6.26 -9.26
C THR A 127 -2.86 7.50 -10.10
N GLY A 128 -1.60 7.76 -10.42
CA GLY A 128 -1.21 8.85 -11.31
C GLY A 128 -1.64 8.60 -12.75
N THR A 129 -1.59 7.35 -13.22
CA THR A 129 -2.08 6.98 -14.55
C THR A 129 -3.59 7.20 -14.68
N ILE A 130 -4.36 6.94 -13.61
CA ILE A 130 -5.79 7.24 -13.56
C ILE A 130 -6.01 8.75 -13.67
N ALA A 131 -5.28 9.57 -12.89
CA ALA A 131 -5.36 11.02 -12.99
C ALA A 131 -5.02 11.54 -14.40
N ALA A 132 -3.99 10.97 -15.04
CA ALA A 132 -3.63 11.29 -16.42
C ALA A 132 -4.77 10.93 -17.40
N LYS A 133 -5.37 9.75 -17.26
CA LYS A 133 -6.53 9.32 -18.06
C LYS A 133 -7.77 10.16 -17.83
N MET A 134 -7.90 10.83 -16.68
CA MET A 134 -8.96 11.79 -16.39
C MET A 134 -8.72 13.17 -17.04
N GLY A 135 -7.60 13.36 -17.75
CA GLY A 135 -7.30 14.60 -18.49
C GLY A 135 -6.29 15.52 -17.82
N LEU A 136 -5.71 15.12 -16.67
CA LEU A 136 -4.62 15.87 -16.05
C LEU A 136 -3.34 15.70 -16.89
N PRO A 137 -2.67 16.78 -17.34
CA PRO A 137 -1.52 16.67 -18.23
C PRO A 137 -0.26 16.32 -17.44
N ILE A 138 -0.21 15.07 -16.98
CA ILE A 138 0.94 14.51 -16.27
C ILE A 138 1.44 13.25 -16.94
N LYS A 139 2.75 13.01 -16.84
CA LYS A 139 3.41 11.77 -17.25
C LYS A 139 3.96 11.10 -16.01
N ILE A 140 3.57 9.85 -15.76
CA ILE A 140 4.02 9.10 -14.59
C ILE A 140 5.30 8.34 -14.93
N VAL A 141 6.30 8.46 -14.06
CA VAL A 141 7.54 7.69 -14.10
C VAL A 141 7.56 6.79 -12.86
N ALA A 142 7.43 5.49 -13.06
CA ALA A 142 7.57 4.50 -12.01
C ALA A 142 9.06 4.26 -11.69
N CYS A 143 9.45 4.40 -10.43
CA CYS A 143 10.80 4.13 -9.96
C CYS A 143 10.81 2.99 -8.94
N THR A 144 11.46 1.88 -9.28
CA THR A 144 11.66 0.74 -8.37
C THR A 144 13.05 0.78 -7.74
N ASN A 145 13.24 0.05 -6.65
CA ASN A 145 14.57 -0.23 -6.12
C ASN A 145 15.15 -1.49 -6.81
N LYS A 146 16.06 -2.21 -6.14
CA LYS A 146 16.64 -3.47 -6.65
C LYS A 146 15.61 -4.56 -6.91
N ASN A 147 14.43 -4.47 -6.28
CA ASN A 147 13.27 -5.31 -6.54
C ASN A 147 12.46 -4.65 -7.68
N ASP A 148 12.75 -5.04 -8.92
CA ASP A 148 12.39 -4.28 -10.13
C ASP A 148 11.21 -4.86 -10.93
N VAL A 149 10.42 -5.75 -10.32
CA VAL A 149 9.32 -6.47 -10.97
C VAL A 149 8.34 -5.54 -11.70
N VAL A 150 8.01 -4.37 -11.13
CA VAL A 150 7.15 -3.36 -11.80
C VAL A 150 7.83 -2.77 -13.03
N THR A 151 9.15 -2.52 -12.97
CA THR A 151 9.91 -1.99 -14.09
C THR A 151 9.97 -3.01 -15.24
N ARG A 152 10.24 -4.28 -14.93
CA ARG A 152 10.28 -5.38 -15.93
C ARG A 152 8.91 -5.64 -16.54
N CYS A 153 7.84 -5.57 -15.74
CA CYS A 153 6.49 -5.68 -16.26
C CYS A 153 6.15 -4.55 -17.24
N ILE A 154 6.39 -3.29 -16.86
CA ILE A 154 6.03 -2.15 -17.71
C ILE A 154 6.83 -2.13 -19.02
N LYS A 155 8.11 -2.51 -18.96
CA LYS A 155 8.99 -2.49 -20.14
C LYS A 155 8.84 -3.70 -21.05
N ASN A 156 8.73 -4.90 -20.47
CA ASN A 156 8.90 -6.16 -21.18
C ASN A 156 7.70 -7.11 -21.05
N ALA A 157 6.62 -6.72 -20.35
CA ALA A 157 5.52 -7.61 -19.97
C ALA A 157 6.00 -8.87 -19.23
N GLU A 158 7.10 -8.73 -18.47
CA GLU A 158 7.71 -9.83 -17.73
C GLU A 158 7.28 -9.78 -16.25
N PHE A 159 6.59 -10.84 -15.82
CA PHE A 159 6.04 -10.97 -14.46
C PHE A 159 6.82 -12.00 -13.62
N SER A 160 8.01 -12.39 -14.06
CA SER A 160 8.81 -13.41 -13.38
C SER A 160 9.19 -12.94 -11.98
N GLN A 161 9.05 -13.85 -11.00
CA GLN A 161 9.44 -13.59 -9.62
C GLN A 161 10.92 -13.95 -9.45
N GLU A 162 11.68 -13.01 -8.89
CA GLU A 162 13.02 -13.31 -8.34
C GLU A 162 12.89 -14.38 -7.26
N SER A 163 13.95 -15.14 -6.99
CA SER A 163 13.90 -16.18 -5.96
C SER A 163 13.95 -15.62 -4.54
N GLN A 164 14.42 -14.38 -4.36
CA GLN A 164 14.59 -13.72 -3.08
C GLN A 164 14.29 -12.23 -3.17
N VAL A 165 13.73 -11.66 -2.10
CA VAL A 165 13.62 -10.21 -1.92
C VAL A 165 14.98 -9.64 -1.55
N HIS A 166 15.43 -8.61 -2.26
CA HIS A 166 16.63 -7.87 -1.92
C HIS A 166 16.29 -6.80 -0.88
N HIS A 167 16.88 -6.92 0.31
CA HIS A 167 16.78 -5.86 1.32
C HIS A 167 17.49 -4.59 0.86
N THR A 168 16.77 -3.47 0.84
CA THR A 168 17.29 -2.15 0.47
C THR A 168 17.02 -1.11 1.55
N TYR A 169 17.56 0.10 1.38
CA TYR A 169 17.23 1.23 2.25
C TYR A 169 15.75 1.67 2.13
N ALA A 170 15.10 1.35 1.02
CA ALA A 170 13.69 1.66 0.78
C ALA A 170 12.83 0.43 1.11
N LEU A 171 12.81 0.03 2.39
CA LEU A 171 12.15 -1.20 2.88
C LEU A 171 10.68 -1.33 2.44
N ALA A 172 9.94 -0.22 2.39
CA ALA A 172 8.54 -0.21 1.94
C ALA A 172 8.34 -0.58 0.46
N MET A 173 9.43 -0.57 -0.34
CA MET A 173 9.45 -0.93 -1.75
C MET A 173 10.05 -2.32 -2.01
N ASP A 174 10.54 -3.02 -0.98
CA ASP A 174 11.10 -4.37 -1.08
C ASP A 174 9.98 -5.41 -1.27
N ILE A 175 9.36 -5.40 -2.45
CA ILE A 175 8.17 -6.19 -2.79
C ILE A 175 8.49 -7.15 -3.94
N GLN A 176 8.22 -8.44 -3.72
CA GLN A 176 8.37 -9.50 -4.72
C GLN A 176 7.11 -9.65 -5.58
N ARG A 177 5.95 -9.57 -4.91
CA ARG A 177 4.62 -9.75 -5.51
C ARG A 177 3.81 -8.46 -5.37
N PRO A 178 3.93 -7.52 -6.32
CA PRO A 178 2.98 -6.43 -6.37
C PRO A 178 1.60 -7.02 -6.64
N ALA A 179 0.66 -6.82 -5.71
CA ALA A 179 -0.69 -7.38 -5.76
C ALA A 179 -1.55 -6.94 -6.98
N ARG A 180 -0.97 -6.21 -7.95
CA ARG A 180 -1.67 -5.46 -9.01
C ARG A 180 -0.92 -5.39 -10.34
N LEU A 181 0.03 -6.30 -10.57
CA LEU A 181 0.59 -6.49 -11.89
C LEU A 181 -0.29 -7.47 -12.69
#